data_AF-A0A7I8VDU6-F1
#
_entry.id   AF-A0A7I8VDU6-F1
#
_cell.length_a   1.000
_cell.length_b   1.000
_cell.length_c   1.000
_cell.angle_alpha   90.00
_cell.angle_beta   90.00
_cell.angle_gamma   90.00
#
_symmetry.space_group_name_H-M   'P 1'
#
loop_
_entity.id
_entity.type
_entity.pdbx_description
1 polymer ?
#
loop_
_entity_poly.entity_id
_entity_poly.type
_entity_poly.pdbx_seq_one_letter_code
_entity_poly.pdbx_strand_id
1 'polypeptide(L)'
;MTPILSYLILNGQLNTACGVFVLAGLTDLLDGYIARNVPGQKSAFGSFMDPLADKLLVSTMFISLTVVQLMPLPLTVIVFLRDITLIIAAFYVRYISLPPPRTFYRYFDATHATSELRPTLISKWNTALQLSTVALTLVSPVLGLQDNWLLPGLCWLTAGTTVEIPVICSPTSQRTFFKGYCNGAEEIIRDRCCIIKKKNLTKIIGFDFSNNQLNSWDILKNISNHRRDVEILLMDNNGLEPLQEKDLVFKFEGFIRLENLTLPLNSLPNKTCPGGKQFWLYSNISDNKLTCQGIVDVCTDPCPENSECHRDGPGLRLCLCMPGFHGYKCLKEGKFKLPAYLGSLLSAIVATSGILWFTQRRKIIKRD
;
A
#
# COMPACT_ATOMS: atom_id res chain seq x y z
N MET A 1 -16.21 -3.16 -23.97
CA MET A 1 -15.23 -3.56 -25.00
C MET A 1 -14.27 -4.66 -24.55
N THR A 2 -13.88 -4.70 -23.26
CA THR A 2 -12.92 -5.67 -22.70
C THR A 2 -13.18 -7.17 -22.99
N PRO A 3 -14.39 -7.75 -22.81
CA PRO A 3 -14.60 -9.19 -23.06
C PRO A 3 -14.53 -9.52 -24.56
N ILE A 4 -15.03 -8.63 -25.42
CA ILE A 4 -14.98 -8.79 -26.88
C ILE A 4 -13.53 -8.81 -27.34
N LEU A 5 -12.72 -7.88 -26.84
CA LEU A 5 -11.32 -7.76 -27.21
C LEU A 5 -10.51 -9.00 -26.74
N SER A 6 -10.76 -9.48 -25.52
CA SER A 6 -10.14 -10.71 -25.00
C SER A 6 -10.51 -11.93 -25.85
N TYR A 7 -11.78 -12.07 -26.22
CA TYR A 7 -12.26 -13.15 -27.09
C TYR A 7 -11.58 -13.15 -28.47
N LEU A 8 -11.41 -11.97 -29.08
CA LEU A 8 -10.73 -11.84 -30.39
C LEU A 8 -9.26 -12.24 -30.32
N ILE A 9 -8.55 -11.85 -29.24
CA ILE A 9 -7.15 -12.23 -29.02
C ILE A 9 -7.03 -13.75 -28.87
N LEU A 10 -7.89 -14.37 -28.06
CA LEU A 10 -7.88 -15.82 -27.82
C LEU A 10 -8.18 -16.64 -29.09
N ASN A 11 -8.99 -16.11 -30.00
CA ASN A 11 -9.29 -16.74 -31.29
C ASN A 11 -8.24 -16.44 -32.38
N GLY A 12 -7.15 -15.74 -32.05
CA GLY A 12 -6.10 -15.41 -33.00
C GLY A 12 -6.48 -14.36 -34.06
N GLN A 13 -7.62 -13.69 -33.92
CA GLN A 13 -8.06 -12.63 -34.82
C GLN A 13 -7.42 -11.29 -34.45
N LEU A 14 -6.08 -11.21 -34.56
CA LEU A 14 -5.30 -10.09 -34.05
C LEU A 14 -5.54 -8.78 -34.83
N ASN A 15 -5.84 -8.86 -36.13
CA ASN A 15 -6.14 -7.69 -36.97
C ASN A 15 -7.41 -6.97 -36.51
N THR A 16 -8.48 -7.71 -36.23
CA THR A 16 -9.74 -7.15 -35.74
C THR A 16 -9.60 -6.70 -34.28
N ALA A 17 -8.86 -7.45 -33.46
CA ALA A 17 -8.53 -7.04 -32.09
C ALA A 17 -7.79 -5.70 -32.06
N CYS A 18 -6.81 -5.47 -32.93
CA CYS A 18 -6.11 -4.19 -33.03
C CYS A 18 -7.07 -3.03 -33.35
N GLY A 19 -7.99 -3.22 -34.31
CA GLY A 19 -8.99 -2.22 -34.64
C GLY A 19 -9.92 -1.90 -33.47
N VAL A 20 -10.40 -2.92 -32.75
CA VAL A 20 -11.26 -2.75 -31.57
C VAL A 20 -10.51 -2.08 -30.41
N PHE A 21 -9.22 -2.39 -30.22
CA PHE A 21 -8.39 -1.75 -29.20
C PHE A 21 -8.22 -0.24 -29.46
N VAL A 22 -7.95 0.16 -30.71
CA VAL A 22 -7.86 1.57 -31.09
C VAL A 22 -9.20 2.28 -30.91
N LEU A 23 -10.30 1.64 -31.31
CA LEU A 23 -11.65 2.20 -31.09
C LEU A 23 -11.97 2.38 -29.61
N ALA A 24 -11.58 1.42 -28.75
CA ALA A 24 -11.77 1.53 -27.30
C ALA A 24 -11.00 2.73 -26.74
N GLY A 25 -9.72 2.88 -27.07
CA GLY A 25 -8.92 4.02 -26.61
C GLY A 25 -9.42 5.38 -27.11
N LEU A 26 -9.95 5.45 -28.34
CA LEU A 26 -10.60 6.67 -28.85
C LEU A 26 -11.88 7.01 -28.08
N THR A 27 -12.65 6.00 -27.68
CA THR A 27 -13.88 6.17 -26.90
C THR A 27 -13.56 6.71 -25.50
N ASP A 28 -12.56 6.15 -24.82
CA ASP A 28 -12.13 6.61 -23.49
C ASP A 28 -11.62 8.06 -23.51
N LEU A 29 -10.88 8.44 -24.57
CA LEU A 29 -10.45 9.83 -24.79
C LEU A 29 -11.64 10.77 -25.00
N LEU A 30 -12.64 10.32 -25.75
CA LEU A 30 -13.84 11.10 -26.04
C LEU A 30 -14.68 11.31 -24.77
N ASP A 31 -14.89 10.26 -23.97
CA ASP A 31 -15.63 10.34 -22.70
C ASP A 31 -14.92 11.28 -21.72
N GLY A 32 -13.58 11.20 -21.63
CA GLY A 32 -12.77 12.11 -20.83
C GLY A 32 -12.80 13.56 -21.32
N TYR A 33 -12.87 13.79 -22.64
CA TYR A 33 -13.02 15.12 -23.22
C TYR A 33 -14.39 15.72 -22.93
N ILE A 34 -15.46 14.94 -23.12
CA ILE A 34 -16.84 15.34 -22.84
C ILE A 34 -17.01 15.69 -21.36
N ALA A 35 -16.50 14.84 -20.45
CA ALA A 35 -16.58 15.07 -19.01
C ALA A 35 -15.86 16.36 -18.54
N ARG A 36 -14.83 16.82 -19.27
CA ARG A 36 -14.08 18.04 -18.93
C ARG A 36 -14.70 19.31 -19.51
N ASN A 37 -15.23 19.21 -20.73
CA ASN A 37 -15.63 20.38 -21.52
C ASN A 37 -17.14 20.64 -21.51
N VAL A 38 -17.96 19.66 -21.12
CA VAL A 38 -19.42 19.86 -21.01
C VAL A 38 -19.80 20.22 -19.57
N PRO A 39 -20.30 21.44 -19.31
CA PRO A 39 -20.75 21.84 -17.99
C PRO A 39 -21.98 21.00 -17.56
N GLY A 40 -21.96 20.50 -16.33
CA GLY A 40 -23.06 19.70 -15.75
C GLY A 40 -22.99 18.18 -15.97
N GLN A 41 -22.04 17.67 -16.77
CA GLN A 41 -21.87 16.23 -17.04
C GLN A 41 -20.83 15.52 -16.15
N LYS A 42 -20.30 16.20 -15.14
CA LYS A 42 -19.37 15.59 -14.17
C LYS A 42 -20.15 14.75 -13.17
N SER A 43 -20.16 13.43 -13.38
CA SER A 43 -20.73 12.46 -12.44
C SER A 43 -19.64 11.88 -11.53
N ALA A 44 -19.89 11.87 -10.23
CA ALA A 44 -19.02 11.22 -9.26
C ALA A 44 -18.95 9.70 -9.44
N PHE A 45 -20.01 9.10 -10.00
CA PHE A 45 -20.02 7.69 -10.36
C PHE A 45 -19.06 7.41 -11.53
N GLY A 46 -19.07 8.25 -12.57
CA GLY A 46 -18.15 8.15 -13.71
C GLY A 46 -16.68 8.29 -13.28
N SER A 47 -16.38 9.30 -12.46
CA SER A 47 -15.02 9.53 -11.92
C SER A 47 -14.42 8.32 -11.18
N PHE A 48 -15.26 7.46 -10.61
CA PHE A 48 -14.83 6.21 -9.98
C PHE A 48 -14.79 5.01 -10.92
N MET A 49 -15.73 4.92 -11.85
CA MET A 49 -15.83 3.82 -12.79
C MET A 49 -14.75 3.88 -13.87
N ASP A 50 -14.32 5.08 -14.30
CA ASP A 50 -13.31 5.22 -15.35
C ASP A 50 -11.97 4.58 -14.97
N PRO A 51 -11.35 4.89 -13.80
CA PRO A 51 -10.07 4.27 -13.43
C PRO A 51 -10.18 2.77 -13.17
N LEU A 52 -11.36 2.28 -12.77
CA LEU A 52 -11.62 0.86 -12.59
C LEU A 52 -11.71 0.13 -13.93
N ALA A 53 -12.45 0.69 -14.88
CA ALA A 53 -12.61 0.16 -16.23
C ALA A 53 -11.25 0.10 -16.95
N ASP A 54 -10.46 1.17 -16.88
CA ASP A 54 -9.11 1.25 -17.46
C ASP A 54 -8.21 0.13 -16.92
N LYS A 55 -8.22 -0.07 -15.59
CA LYS A 55 -7.40 -1.09 -14.92
C LYS A 55 -7.82 -2.51 -15.31
N LEU A 56 -9.11 -2.75 -15.43
CA LEU A 56 -9.65 -4.03 -15.89
C LEU A 56 -9.31 -4.29 -17.35
N LEU A 57 -9.38 -3.27 -18.22
CA LEU A 57 -8.98 -3.39 -19.62
C LEU A 57 -7.53 -3.78 -19.75
N VAL A 58 -6.62 -3.03 -19.13
CA VAL A 58 -5.18 -3.32 -19.21
C VAL A 58 -4.87 -4.71 -18.62
N SER A 59 -5.40 -5.02 -17.43
CA SER A 59 -5.17 -6.32 -16.77
C SER A 59 -5.66 -7.50 -17.60
N THR A 60 -6.85 -7.40 -18.20
CA THR A 60 -7.39 -8.47 -19.06
C THR A 60 -6.56 -8.64 -20.33
N MET A 61 -6.06 -7.56 -20.93
CA MET A 61 -5.18 -7.66 -22.10
C MET A 61 -3.86 -8.35 -21.80
N PHE A 62 -3.20 -8.02 -20.68
CA PHE A 62 -1.97 -8.71 -20.26
C PHE A 62 -2.23 -10.23 -20.11
N ILE A 63 -3.33 -10.62 -19.48
CA ILE A 63 -3.71 -12.03 -19.33
C ILE A 63 -3.93 -12.69 -20.70
N SER A 64 -4.76 -12.11 -21.56
CA SER A 64 -5.08 -12.69 -22.86
C SER A 64 -3.84 -12.83 -23.76
N LEU A 65 -2.96 -11.82 -23.79
CA LEU A 65 -1.70 -11.88 -24.55
C LEU A 65 -0.73 -12.92 -23.98
N THR A 66 -0.74 -13.15 -22.67
CA THR A 66 0.07 -14.21 -22.04
C THR A 66 -0.44 -15.60 -22.39
N VAL A 67 -1.77 -15.79 -22.45
CA VAL A 67 -2.38 -17.07 -22.85
C VAL A 67 -2.00 -17.42 -24.29
N VAL A 68 -1.92 -16.43 -25.18
CA VAL A 68 -1.47 -16.60 -26.58
C VAL A 68 0.06 -16.63 -26.70
N GLN A 69 0.78 -16.67 -25.57
CA GLN A 69 2.26 -16.74 -25.50
C GLN A 69 3.00 -15.54 -26.13
N LEU A 70 2.31 -14.41 -26.32
CA LEU A 70 2.90 -13.15 -26.82
C LEU A 70 3.56 -12.33 -25.71
N MET A 71 3.23 -12.60 -24.43
CA MET A 71 3.81 -11.93 -23.27
C MET A 71 4.40 -12.92 -22.25
N PRO A 72 5.50 -12.56 -21.57
CA PRO A 72 6.06 -13.38 -20.51
C PRO A 72 5.15 -13.37 -19.27
N LEU A 73 4.80 -14.56 -18.78
CA LEU A 73 4.03 -14.76 -17.56
C LEU A 73 4.50 -13.94 -16.34
N PRO A 74 5.80 -13.82 -16.01
CA PRO A 74 6.22 -13.04 -14.84
C PRO A 74 5.84 -11.56 -14.91
N LEU A 75 5.88 -10.94 -16.09
CA LEU A 75 5.48 -9.54 -16.26
C LEU A 75 3.99 -9.36 -15.95
N THR A 76 3.16 -10.26 -16.49
CA THR A 76 1.71 -10.25 -16.30
C THR A 76 1.34 -10.42 -14.83
N VAL A 77 2.01 -11.32 -14.10
CA VAL A 77 1.78 -11.52 -12.66
C VAL A 77 2.10 -10.25 -11.86
N ILE A 78 3.24 -9.61 -12.15
CA ILE A 78 3.65 -8.36 -11.46
C ILE A 78 2.62 -7.24 -11.69
N VAL A 79 2.26 -7.00 -12.95
CA VAL A 79 1.29 -5.96 -13.34
C VAL A 79 -0.07 -6.23 -12.70
N PHE A 80 -0.56 -7.47 -12.79
CA PHE A 80 -1.86 -7.87 -12.28
C PHE A 80 -1.97 -7.73 -10.76
N LEU A 81 -0.99 -8.20 -10.01
CA LEU A 81 -0.98 -8.10 -8.54
C LEU A 81 -1.00 -6.63 -8.08
N ARG A 82 -0.20 -5.78 -8.73
CA ARG A 82 -0.17 -4.34 -8.43
C ARG A 82 -1.51 -3.68 -8.70
N ASP A 83 -2.12 -3.95 -9.86
CA ASP A 83 -3.37 -3.30 -10.27
C ASP A 83 -4.56 -3.76 -9.40
N ILE A 84 -4.62 -5.05 -9.03
CA ILE A 84 -5.59 -5.56 -8.05
C ILE A 84 -5.38 -4.91 -6.67
N THR A 85 -4.13 -4.76 -6.23
CA THR A 85 -3.83 -4.11 -4.93
C THR A 85 -4.31 -2.66 -4.92
N LEU A 86 -4.12 -1.91 -6.01
CA LEU A 86 -4.63 -0.54 -6.12
C LEU A 86 -6.16 -0.46 -6.12
N ILE A 87 -6.84 -1.37 -6.83
CA ILE A 87 -8.30 -1.44 -6.81
C ILE A 87 -8.79 -1.72 -5.39
N ILE A 88 -8.26 -2.74 -4.72
CA ILE A 88 -8.65 -3.09 -3.35
C ILE A 88 -8.38 -1.92 -2.40
N ALA A 89 -7.23 -1.26 -2.50
CA ALA A 89 -6.90 -0.10 -1.69
C ALA A 89 -7.89 1.06 -1.91
N ALA A 90 -8.24 1.36 -3.16
CA ALA A 90 -9.22 2.39 -3.50
C ALA A 90 -10.62 2.06 -2.93
N PHE A 91 -11.07 0.80 -3.07
CA PHE A 91 -12.32 0.32 -2.48
C PHE A 91 -12.29 0.39 -0.95
N TYR A 92 -11.18 0.00 -0.32
CA TYR A 92 -11.02 0.01 1.13
C TYR A 92 -11.02 1.44 1.69
N VAL A 93 -10.26 2.36 1.09
CA VAL A 93 -10.23 3.78 1.47
C VAL A 93 -11.62 4.39 1.34
N ARG A 94 -12.33 4.13 0.23
CA ARG A 94 -13.71 4.60 0.06
C ARG A 94 -14.63 4.04 1.14
N TYR A 95 -14.51 2.74 1.47
CA TYR A 95 -15.33 2.08 2.48
C TYR A 95 -15.18 2.71 3.88
N ILE A 96 -13.96 3.06 4.28
CA ILE A 96 -13.70 3.67 5.60
C ILE A 96 -14.08 5.15 5.66
N SER A 97 -14.06 5.87 4.53
CA SER A 97 -14.42 7.30 4.46
C SER A 97 -15.93 7.57 4.53
N LEU A 98 -16.77 6.52 4.47
CA LEU A 98 -18.23 6.66 4.57
C LEU A 98 -18.68 6.89 6.04
N PRO A 99 -19.46 7.96 6.32
CA PRO A 99 -20.04 8.16 7.65
C PRO A 99 -21.04 7.03 7.98
N PRO A 100 -21.14 6.60 9.26
CA PRO A 100 -22.10 5.57 9.67
C PRO A 100 -23.56 6.02 9.43
N PRO A 101 -24.54 5.12 9.21
CA PRO A 101 -24.42 3.66 9.01
C PRO A 101 -23.83 3.27 7.65
N ARG A 102 -22.99 2.24 7.65
CA ARG A 102 -22.31 1.66 6.48
C ARG A 102 -23.21 0.64 5.78
N THR A 103 -24.00 1.09 4.80
CA THR A 103 -24.86 0.22 3.98
C THR A 103 -24.36 0.14 2.54
N PHE A 104 -24.63 -0.97 1.85
CA PHE A 104 -24.22 -1.17 0.45
C PHE A 104 -24.81 -0.10 -0.48
N TYR A 105 -26.07 0.31 -0.26
CA TYR A 105 -26.72 1.37 -1.02
C TYR A 105 -26.01 2.74 -0.86
N ARG A 106 -25.53 3.09 0.34
CA ARG A 106 -24.75 4.33 0.56
C ARG A 106 -23.36 4.27 -0.05
N TYR A 107 -22.77 3.08 -0.19
CA TYR A 107 -21.47 2.94 -0.86
C TYR A 107 -21.53 3.38 -2.33
N PHE A 108 -22.64 3.05 -3.02
CA PHE A 108 -22.88 3.44 -4.42
C PHE A 108 -23.57 4.80 -4.58
N ASP A 109 -23.83 5.52 -3.49
CA ASP A 109 -24.45 6.85 -3.55
C ASP A 109 -23.42 7.91 -4.00
N ALA A 110 -23.69 8.55 -5.13
CA ALA A 110 -22.78 9.47 -5.80
C ALA A 110 -22.64 10.84 -5.10
N THR A 111 -23.52 11.15 -4.15
CA THR A 111 -23.51 12.43 -3.41
C THR A 111 -22.39 12.54 -2.37
N HIS A 112 -21.79 11.42 -1.95
CA HIS A 112 -20.81 11.36 -0.87
C HIS A 112 -19.37 11.14 -1.38
N ALA A 113 -19.09 11.60 -2.61
CA ALA A 113 -17.80 11.43 -3.27
C ALA A 113 -16.67 12.11 -2.49
N THR A 114 -16.04 11.33 -1.62
CA THR A 114 -14.93 11.77 -0.79
C THR A 114 -13.62 11.55 -1.54
N SER A 115 -12.82 12.62 -1.59
CA SER A 115 -11.43 12.71 -2.04
C SER A 115 -11.14 12.40 -3.52
N GLU A 116 -10.84 13.44 -4.29
CA GLU A 116 -10.08 13.31 -5.54
C GLU A 116 -8.69 12.74 -5.20
N LEU A 117 -8.50 11.44 -5.43
CA LEU A 117 -7.17 10.83 -5.38
C LEU A 117 -6.36 11.41 -6.54
N ARG A 118 -5.63 12.51 -6.29
CA ARG A 118 -4.72 13.09 -7.31
C ARG A 118 -3.65 12.06 -7.65
N PRO A 119 -3.65 11.50 -8.87
CA PRO A 119 -2.69 10.49 -9.24
C PRO A 119 -1.28 11.10 -9.34
N THR A 120 -0.29 10.40 -8.78
CA THR A 120 1.11 10.80 -8.89
C THR A 120 1.59 10.72 -10.34
N LEU A 121 2.52 11.59 -10.73
CA LEU A 121 3.10 11.58 -12.08
C LEU A 121 3.77 10.22 -12.40
N ILE A 122 4.38 9.56 -11.40
CA ILE A 122 4.93 8.20 -11.52
C ILE A 122 3.84 7.20 -11.93
N SER A 123 2.67 7.24 -11.30
CA SER A 123 1.59 6.30 -11.63
C SER A 123 1.08 6.50 -13.06
N LYS A 124 1.02 7.75 -13.55
CA LYS A 124 0.61 8.07 -14.93
C LYS A 124 1.60 7.53 -15.97
N TRP A 125 2.90 7.73 -15.73
CA TRP A 125 3.94 7.19 -16.61
C TRP A 125 3.90 5.66 -16.65
N ASN A 126 3.72 5.01 -15.50
CA ASN A 126 3.62 3.56 -15.43
C ASN A 126 2.39 3.03 -16.20
N THR A 127 1.23 3.67 -16.05
CA THR A 127 0.04 3.29 -16.83
C THR A 127 0.20 3.53 -18.33
N ALA A 128 0.87 4.62 -18.73
CA ALA A 128 1.15 4.89 -20.14
C ALA A 128 2.07 3.83 -20.75
N LEU A 129 3.09 3.43 -20.00
CA LEU A 129 4.00 2.35 -20.37
C LEU A 129 3.29 1.01 -20.49
N GLN A 130 2.42 0.65 -19.54
CA GLN A 130 1.59 -0.56 -19.59
C GLN A 130 0.71 -0.60 -20.85
N LEU A 131 -0.01 0.50 -21.12
CA LEU A 131 -0.88 0.61 -22.30
C LEU A 131 -0.07 0.52 -23.60
N SER A 132 1.09 1.19 -23.65
CA SER A 132 2.00 1.14 -24.79
C SER A 132 2.53 -0.27 -25.03
N THR A 133 2.85 -1.01 -23.97
CA THR A 133 3.34 -2.40 -24.05
C THR A 133 2.26 -3.32 -24.60
N VAL A 134 1.03 -3.20 -24.11
CA VAL A 134 -0.12 -3.96 -24.64
C VAL A 134 -0.34 -3.64 -26.12
N ALA A 135 -0.36 -2.35 -26.47
CA ALA A 135 -0.58 -1.90 -27.84
C ALA A 135 0.48 -2.46 -28.81
N LEU A 136 1.76 -2.30 -28.47
CA LEU A 136 2.86 -2.76 -29.31
C LEU A 136 2.93 -4.29 -29.40
N THR A 137 2.62 -5.00 -28.31
CA THR A 137 2.58 -6.47 -28.33
C THR A 137 1.43 -7.00 -29.18
N LEU A 138 0.28 -6.32 -29.16
CA LEU A 138 -0.88 -6.66 -30.00
C LEU A 138 -0.61 -6.39 -31.50
N VAL A 139 0.09 -5.29 -31.81
CA VAL A 139 0.41 -4.87 -33.18
C VAL A 139 1.61 -5.63 -33.77
N SER A 140 2.56 -6.07 -32.94
CA SER A 140 3.79 -6.77 -33.36
C SER A 140 3.56 -7.90 -34.38
N PRO A 141 2.64 -8.86 -34.16
CA PRO A 141 2.38 -9.93 -35.12
C PRO A 141 1.72 -9.45 -36.43
N VAL A 142 1.06 -8.29 -36.43
CA VAL A 142 0.44 -7.69 -37.63
C VAL A 142 1.50 -6.99 -38.51
N LEU A 143 2.48 -6.34 -37.87
CA LEU A 143 3.58 -5.64 -38.56
C LEU A 143 4.83 -6.51 -38.81
N GLY A 144 4.84 -7.76 -38.33
CA GLY A 144 5.98 -8.68 -38.47
C GLY A 144 7.22 -8.27 -37.64
N LEU A 145 7.04 -7.52 -36.54
CA LEU A 145 8.14 -6.97 -35.73
C LEU A 145 8.64 -7.93 -34.63
N GLN A 146 8.49 -9.25 -34.82
CA GLN A 146 8.73 -10.26 -33.77
C GLN A 146 10.19 -10.29 -33.26
N ASP A 147 11.17 -9.93 -34.08
CA ASP A 147 12.59 -10.04 -33.75
C ASP A 147 13.23 -8.73 -33.24
N ASN A 148 12.45 -7.66 -33.09
CA ASN A 148 13.00 -6.36 -32.69
C ASN A 148 13.23 -6.27 -31.17
N TRP A 149 14.42 -5.81 -30.79
CA TRP A 149 14.83 -5.55 -29.40
C TRP A 149 13.90 -4.61 -28.62
N LEU A 150 13.09 -3.84 -29.34
CA LEU A 150 12.10 -2.90 -28.79
C LEU A 150 11.07 -3.58 -27.89
N LEU A 151 10.56 -4.75 -28.27
CA LEU A 151 9.49 -5.42 -27.52
C LEU A 151 10.00 -5.97 -26.17
N PRO A 152 11.11 -6.73 -26.12
CA PRO A 152 11.71 -7.15 -24.86
C PRO A 152 12.16 -5.97 -23.99
N GLY A 153 12.74 -4.92 -24.59
CA GLY A 153 13.19 -3.72 -23.88
C GLY A 153 12.03 -3.00 -23.18
N LEU A 154 10.89 -2.87 -23.86
CA LEU A 154 9.69 -2.27 -23.28
C LEU A 154 9.10 -3.13 -22.16
N CYS A 155 9.08 -4.46 -22.31
CA CYS A 155 8.67 -5.39 -21.26
C CYS A 155 9.56 -5.28 -20.00
N TRP A 156 10.88 -5.14 -20.15
CA TRP A 156 11.78 -4.93 -19.02
C TRP A 156 11.61 -3.57 -18.36
N LEU A 157 11.41 -2.52 -19.16
CA LEU A 157 11.17 -1.17 -18.65
C LEU A 157 9.88 -1.14 -17.83
N THR A 158 8.81 -1.75 -18.33
CA THR A 158 7.52 -1.84 -17.62
C THR A 158 7.59 -2.72 -16.38
N ALA A 159 8.33 -3.84 -16.41
CA ALA A 159 8.63 -4.59 -15.20
C ALA A 159 9.37 -3.72 -14.16
N GLY A 160 10.37 -2.96 -14.59
CA GLY A 160 11.13 -2.05 -13.73
C GLY A 160 10.23 -1.02 -13.05
N THR A 161 9.43 -0.28 -13.82
CA THR A 161 8.56 0.78 -13.30
C THR A 161 7.38 0.26 -12.48
N THR A 162 6.99 -1.01 -12.65
CA THR A 162 5.93 -1.64 -11.83
C THR A 162 6.45 -2.22 -10.53
N VAL A 163 7.71 -2.67 -10.50
CA VAL A 163 8.39 -3.19 -9.31
C VAL A 163 8.98 -2.08 -8.45
N GLU A 164 8.99 -0.82 -8.91
CA GLU A 164 9.34 0.31 -8.05
C GLU A 164 8.45 0.31 -6.79
N ILE A 165 9.10 -0.13 -5.70
CA ILE A 165 8.64 -0.12 -4.31
C ILE A 165 8.02 1.25 -4.05
N PRO A 166 6.90 1.34 -3.30
CA PRO A 166 6.34 2.62 -2.88
C PRO A 166 7.48 3.53 -2.41
N VAL A 167 7.66 4.62 -3.15
CA VAL A 167 8.77 5.55 -3.02
C VAL A 167 8.65 6.25 -1.67
N ILE A 168 9.23 5.64 -0.64
CA ILE A 168 9.32 6.18 0.72
C ILE A 168 10.46 7.21 0.81
N CYS A 169 11.39 7.22 -0.15
CA CYS A 169 12.47 8.21 -0.23
C CYS A 169 12.48 8.80 -1.67
N SER A 170 11.85 9.96 -1.89
CA SER A 170 12.05 10.81 -3.08
C SER A 170 12.29 12.26 -2.65
N PRO A 171 12.96 13.08 -3.48
CA PRO A 171 13.63 14.29 -3.04
C PRO A 171 12.67 15.46 -2.99
N THR A 172 12.60 16.11 -1.82
CA THR A 172 12.23 17.52 -1.71
C THR A 172 13.20 18.17 -0.74
N SER A 173 14.09 18.99 -1.31
CA SER A 173 14.77 20.18 -0.75
C SER A 173 14.40 20.50 0.72
N GLN A 174 15.30 20.54 1.71
CA GLN A 174 16.56 21.30 1.78
C GLN A 174 17.39 20.76 2.98
N ARG A 175 18.72 20.79 2.85
CA ARG A 175 19.70 20.30 3.83
C ARG A 175 19.77 21.18 5.08
N THR A 176 19.90 20.60 6.28
CA THR A 176 20.99 20.93 7.24
C THR A 176 20.97 20.14 8.56
N PHE A 177 19.81 19.75 9.14
CA PHE A 177 19.77 19.16 10.49
C PHE A 177 20.05 17.64 10.56
N PHE A 178 19.57 16.88 9.57
CA PHE A 178 19.68 15.41 9.54
C PHE A 178 21.12 14.88 9.45
N LYS A 179 22.04 15.67 8.88
CA LYS A 179 23.44 15.27 8.64
C LYS A 179 24.27 15.13 9.94
N GLY A 180 23.86 15.79 11.03
CA GLY A 180 24.54 15.68 12.33
C GLY A 180 24.25 14.36 13.06
N TYR A 181 23.08 13.77 12.81
CA TYR A 181 22.65 12.52 13.45
C TYR A 181 23.11 11.26 12.70
N CYS A 182 23.38 11.37 11.40
CA CYS A 182 23.81 10.28 10.50
C CYS A 182 25.31 10.31 10.18
N ASN A 183 26.15 10.79 11.11
CA ASN A 183 27.59 10.90 10.91
C ASN A 183 28.34 9.77 11.65
N GLY A 184 28.06 8.53 11.29
CA GLY A 184 28.91 7.36 11.56
C GLY A 184 29.83 7.01 10.37
N ALA A 185 30.98 6.38 10.62
CA ALA A 185 32.00 6.07 9.62
C ALA A 185 31.57 5.09 8.49
N GLU A 186 30.38 4.49 8.56
CA GLU A 186 29.84 3.52 7.58
C GLU A 186 28.37 3.82 7.16
N GLU A 187 27.95 5.08 7.23
CA GLU A 187 26.58 5.53 6.96
C GLU A 187 26.45 6.22 5.59
N ILE A 188 25.44 5.82 4.81
CA ILE A 188 25.09 6.43 3.52
C ILE A 188 23.77 7.16 3.70
N ILE A 189 23.80 8.49 3.56
CA ILE A 189 22.60 9.32 3.53
C ILE A 189 22.03 9.27 2.11
N ARG A 190 20.82 8.72 1.94
CA ARG A 190 20.04 8.82 0.70
C ARG A 190 18.80 9.67 0.96
N ASP A 191 18.82 10.89 0.43
CA ASP A 191 17.73 11.87 0.56
C ASP A 191 17.35 12.18 2.02
N ARG A 192 16.23 11.60 2.48
CA ARG A 192 15.62 11.77 3.82
C ARG A 192 15.71 10.52 4.68
N CYS A 193 16.51 9.56 4.25
CA CYS A 193 16.61 8.23 4.82
C CYS A 193 18.08 7.97 5.20
N CYS A 194 18.30 7.54 6.45
CA CYS A 194 19.62 7.18 6.97
C CYS A 194 19.81 5.67 6.80
N ILE A 195 20.85 5.25 6.08
CA ILE A 195 21.09 3.83 5.79
C ILE A 195 22.50 3.46 6.24
N ILE A 196 22.61 2.43 7.08
CA ILE A 196 23.90 1.77 7.34
C ILE A 196 24.10 0.67 6.32
N LYS A 197 25.29 0.64 5.72
CA LYS A 197 25.73 -0.43 4.83
C LYS A 197 26.89 -1.18 5.49
N LYS A 198 26.58 -2.25 6.21
CA LYS A 198 27.59 -3.22 6.66
C LYS A 198 27.79 -4.28 5.57
N LYS A 199 28.98 -4.89 5.49
CA LYS A 199 29.50 -5.74 4.40
C LYS A 199 28.47 -6.55 3.56
N ASN A 200 27.39 -7.09 4.14
CA ASN A 200 26.30 -7.79 3.41
C ASN A 200 24.86 -7.33 3.76
N LEU A 201 24.66 -6.27 4.55
CA LEU A 201 23.33 -5.84 5.03
C LEU A 201 23.16 -4.32 4.88
N THR A 202 22.09 -3.92 4.20
CA THR A 202 21.59 -2.54 4.17
C THR A 202 20.44 -2.39 5.17
N LYS A 203 20.64 -1.59 6.22
CA LYS A 203 19.63 -1.35 7.26
C LYS A 203 19.23 0.13 7.26
N ILE A 204 17.93 0.42 7.27
CA ILE A 204 17.41 1.78 7.42
C ILE A 204 17.31 2.09 8.90
N ILE A 205 17.88 3.22 9.31
CA ILE A 205 18.06 3.59 10.72
C ILE A 205 17.33 4.88 11.05
N GLY A 206 17.06 5.72 10.07
CA GLY A 206 16.36 6.97 10.33
C GLY A 206 15.54 7.48 9.17
N PHE A 207 14.48 8.21 9.50
CA PHE A 207 13.62 8.91 8.55
C PHE A 207 13.46 10.39 8.94
N ASP A 208 13.51 11.23 7.92
CA ASP A 208 13.22 12.66 8.00
C ASP A 208 11.91 12.98 7.26
N PHE A 209 10.87 13.35 8.02
CA PHE A 209 9.59 13.81 7.50
C PHE A 209 9.41 15.32 7.58
N SER A 210 10.47 16.08 7.84
CA SER A 210 10.41 17.54 7.86
C SER A 210 9.93 18.10 6.52
N ASN A 211 9.17 19.20 6.61
CA ASN A 211 8.72 20.01 5.47
C ASN A 211 7.98 19.25 4.36
N ASN A 212 7.18 18.23 4.72
CA ASN A 212 6.34 17.48 3.78
C ASN A 212 4.97 18.15 3.59
N GLN A 213 4.42 18.15 2.37
CA GLN A 213 3.03 18.60 2.16
C GLN A 213 1.98 17.54 2.53
N LEU A 214 2.41 16.33 2.91
CA LEU A 214 1.57 15.18 3.22
C LEU A 214 1.49 14.93 4.73
N ASN A 215 0.37 14.38 5.19
CA ASN A 215 0.16 13.98 6.59
C ASN A 215 1.22 12.95 7.02
N SER A 216 2.11 13.34 7.92
CA SER A 216 3.21 12.47 8.38
C SER A 216 2.74 11.17 9.04
N TRP A 217 1.53 11.16 9.63
CA TRP A 217 0.91 9.97 10.22
C TRP A 217 0.62 8.85 9.21
N ASP A 218 0.25 9.20 7.98
CA ASP A 218 -0.04 8.22 6.93
C ASP A 218 1.26 7.59 6.41
N ILE A 219 2.35 8.37 6.40
CA ILE A 219 3.68 7.89 6.02
C ILE A 219 4.22 6.92 7.07
N LEU A 220 4.05 7.22 8.37
CA LEU A 220 4.39 6.30 9.47
C LEU A 220 3.63 4.97 9.42
N LYS A 221 2.39 4.98 8.90
CA LYS A 221 1.61 3.75 8.72
C LYS A 221 2.23 2.86 7.63
N ASN A 222 2.71 3.45 6.55
CA ASN A 222 3.36 2.70 5.45
C ASN A 222 4.73 2.12 5.84
N ILE A 223 5.38 2.66 6.88
CA ILE A 223 6.69 2.20 7.37
C ILE A 223 6.54 1.05 8.39
N SER A 224 5.31 0.57 8.65
CA SER A 224 5.00 -0.52 9.60
C SER A 224 5.92 -1.74 9.50
N ASN A 225 6.33 -2.11 8.27
CA ASN A 225 7.19 -3.27 8.02
C ASN A 225 8.62 -3.13 8.57
N HIS A 226 9.10 -1.91 8.83
CA HIS A 226 10.48 -1.63 9.27
C HIS A 226 10.58 -1.00 10.66
N ARG A 227 9.48 -0.93 11.44
CA ARG A 227 9.42 -0.18 12.72
C ARG A 227 10.50 -0.57 13.73
N ARG A 228 10.86 -1.86 13.80
CA ARG A 228 11.81 -2.39 14.79
C ARG A 228 13.24 -1.88 14.57
N ASP A 229 13.57 -1.47 13.36
CA ASP A 229 14.93 -1.13 12.94
C ASP A 229 15.21 0.37 12.97
N VAL A 230 14.18 1.19 13.14
CA VAL A 230 14.26 2.65 13.15
C VAL A 230 14.75 3.14 14.51
N GLU A 231 15.83 3.91 14.49
CA GLU A 231 16.50 4.49 15.66
C GLU A 231 16.29 6.01 15.71
N ILE A 232 16.09 6.68 14.57
CA ILE A 232 15.91 8.14 14.48
C ILE A 232 14.65 8.51 13.70
N LEU A 233 13.79 9.36 14.28
CA LEU A 233 12.60 9.91 13.62
C LEU A 233 12.53 11.42 13.77
N LEU A 234 12.50 12.14 12.66
CA LEU A 234 12.31 13.59 12.65
C LEU A 234 10.97 13.95 12.00
N MET A 235 10.14 14.71 12.71
CA MET A 235 8.90 15.30 12.20
C MET A 235 8.87 16.77 12.59
N ASP A 236 8.70 17.63 11.61
CA ASP A 236 8.84 19.08 11.78
C ASP A 236 7.71 19.88 11.10
N ASN A 237 6.60 19.22 10.81
CA ASN A 237 5.52 19.84 10.04
C ASN A 237 4.53 20.58 10.93
N ASN A 238 4.22 21.81 10.56
CA ASN A 238 3.12 22.60 11.13
C ASN A 238 1.72 22.05 10.77
N GLY A 239 1.61 20.98 9.96
CA GLY A 239 0.36 20.39 9.50
C GLY A 239 -0.03 19.05 10.17
N LEU A 240 0.59 18.70 11.30
CA LEU A 240 0.14 17.54 12.08
C LEU A 240 -1.13 17.93 12.86
N GLU A 241 -2.26 17.28 12.55
CA GLU A 241 -3.48 17.41 13.35
C GLU A 241 -3.18 17.05 14.81
N PRO A 242 -3.65 17.86 15.78
CA PRO A 242 -3.44 17.59 17.20
C PRO A 242 -4.15 16.29 17.58
N LEU A 243 -3.38 15.28 18.00
CA LEU A 243 -3.92 14.00 18.44
C LEU A 243 -4.18 14.01 19.95
N GLN A 244 -5.16 13.22 20.38
CA GLN A 244 -5.33 12.92 21.80
C GLN A 244 -4.14 12.09 22.31
N GLU A 245 -3.79 12.29 23.58
CA GLU A 245 -2.59 11.70 24.21
C GLU A 245 -2.56 10.16 24.11
N LYS A 246 -3.73 9.52 24.22
CA LYS A 246 -3.87 8.07 24.10
C LYS A 246 -3.54 7.58 22.69
N ASP A 247 -4.05 8.25 21.66
CA ASP A 247 -3.84 7.87 20.27
C ASP A 247 -2.39 8.10 19.83
N LEU A 248 -1.73 9.10 20.40
CA LEU A 248 -0.33 9.42 20.12
C LEU A 248 0.61 8.28 20.51
N VAL A 249 0.40 7.65 21.67
CA VAL A 249 1.24 6.55 22.17
C VAL A 249 1.14 5.32 21.26
N PHE A 250 -0.07 4.93 20.85
CA PHE A 250 -0.29 3.78 19.96
C PHE A 250 0.27 3.98 18.55
N LYS A 251 0.45 5.22 18.09
CA LYS A 251 1.09 5.48 16.77
C LYS A 251 2.55 5.02 16.74
N PHE A 252 3.23 5.03 17.89
CA PHE A 252 4.62 4.59 18.05
C PHE A 252 4.75 3.13 18.54
N GLU A 253 3.68 2.34 18.49
CA GLU A 253 3.72 0.91 18.77
C GLU A 253 4.66 0.18 17.78
N GLY A 254 5.52 -0.71 18.28
CA GLY A 254 6.49 -1.47 17.50
C GLY A 254 7.81 -0.77 17.19
N PHE A 255 8.02 0.46 17.66
CA PHE A 255 9.30 1.18 17.53
C PHE A 255 10.26 0.82 18.68
N ILE A 256 10.84 -0.38 18.59
CA ILE A 256 11.61 -1.01 19.68
C ILE A 256 12.97 -0.33 19.92
N ARG A 257 13.60 0.20 18.87
CA ARG A 257 14.98 0.73 18.89
C ARG A 257 15.06 2.26 18.76
N LEU A 258 13.95 2.96 18.94
CA LEU A 258 13.92 4.40 18.77
C LEU A 258 14.75 5.09 19.87
N GLU A 259 15.77 5.85 19.48
CA GLU A 259 16.65 6.58 20.39
C GLU A 259 16.39 8.08 20.34
N ASN A 260 16.18 8.62 19.14
CA ASN A 260 16.00 10.06 18.94
C ASN A 260 14.69 10.34 18.21
N LEU A 261 13.81 11.10 18.84
CA LEU A 261 12.52 11.50 18.29
C LEU A 261 12.37 13.02 18.33
N THR A 262 12.05 13.64 17.21
CA THR A 262 11.72 15.06 17.13
C THR A 262 10.30 15.24 16.60
N LEU A 263 9.49 16.01 17.32
CA LEU A 263 8.09 16.30 16.98
C LEU A 263 7.80 17.81 17.09
N PRO A 264 6.84 18.35 16.32
CA PRO A 264 6.47 19.77 16.42
C PRO A 264 5.52 20.00 17.59
N LEU A 265 5.81 21.02 18.41
CA LEU A 265 5.10 21.30 19.67
C LEU A 265 3.59 21.52 19.51
N ASN A 266 3.16 22.08 18.38
CA ASN A 266 1.75 22.39 18.10
C ASN A 266 0.87 21.14 17.96
N SER A 267 1.48 19.98 17.69
CA SER A 267 0.76 18.72 17.46
C SER A 267 0.61 17.84 18.70
N LEU A 268 1.26 18.22 19.82
CA LEU A 268 1.25 17.44 21.05
C LEU A 268 0.23 18.00 22.06
N PRO A 269 -0.64 17.14 22.63
CA PRO A 269 -1.71 17.56 23.53
C PRO A 269 -1.19 18.18 24.84
N ASN A 270 -0.02 17.73 25.33
CA ASN A 270 0.57 18.18 26.59
C ASN A 270 2.01 18.71 26.46
N LYS A 271 2.52 18.93 25.23
CA LYS A 271 3.92 19.31 24.96
C LYS A 271 4.96 18.37 25.60
N THR A 272 4.57 17.13 25.89
CA THR A 272 5.39 16.08 26.52
C THR A 272 5.74 15.00 25.52
N CYS A 273 6.88 14.34 25.71
CA CYS A 273 7.26 13.22 24.83
C CYS A 273 6.20 12.10 24.90
N PRO A 274 6.00 11.32 23.80
CA PRO A 274 5.08 10.18 23.82
C PRO A 274 5.42 9.23 24.97
N GLY A 275 4.39 8.77 25.68
CA GLY A 275 4.52 7.97 26.91
C GLY A 275 4.75 8.79 28.17
N GLY A 276 5.25 10.02 28.06
CA GLY A 276 5.55 10.91 29.18
C GLY A 276 7.05 11.08 29.44
N LYS A 277 7.41 12.14 30.20
CA LYS A 277 8.82 12.53 30.45
C LYS A 277 9.65 11.43 31.12
N GLN A 278 9.02 10.58 31.94
CA GLN A 278 9.68 9.52 32.70
C GLN A 278 10.26 8.38 31.84
N PHE A 279 9.80 8.23 30.59
CA PHE A 279 10.27 7.17 29.68
C PHE A 279 11.36 7.66 28.71
N TRP A 280 11.89 8.86 28.93
CA TRP A 280 12.94 9.48 28.13
C TRP A 280 14.01 10.05 29.05
N LEU A 281 15.28 9.85 28.71
CA LEU A 281 16.42 10.37 29.49
C LEU A 281 16.53 11.90 29.38
N TYR A 282 16.35 12.42 28.17
CA TYR A 282 16.45 13.85 27.90
C TYR A 282 15.29 14.30 27.02
N SER A 283 14.71 15.45 27.36
CA SER A 283 13.72 16.13 26.54
C SER A 283 14.05 17.62 26.47
N ASN A 284 14.28 18.15 25.28
CA ASN A 284 14.56 19.57 25.08
C ASN A 284 13.55 20.21 24.12
N ILE A 285 13.14 21.43 24.45
CA ILE A 285 12.24 22.26 23.66
C ILE A 285 13.07 23.36 23.01
N SER A 286 13.18 23.33 21.69
CA SER A 286 13.91 24.32 20.90
C SER A 286 13.15 24.63 19.61
N ASP A 287 13.02 25.91 19.24
CA ASP A 287 12.43 26.36 17.97
C ASP A 287 11.07 25.71 17.61
N ASN A 288 10.13 25.72 18.56
CA ASN A 288 8.79 25.13 18.42
C ASN A 288 8.78 23.61 18.12
N LYS A 289 9.87 22.91 18.46
CA LYS A 289 10.01 21.46 18.36
C LYS A 289 10.35 20.87 19.73
N LEU A 290 9.85 19.67 19.97
CA LEU A 290 10.19 18.83 21.11
C LEU A 290 11.12 17.73 20.62
N THR A 291 12.32 17.67 21.20
CA THR A 291 13.29 16.62 20.98
C THR A 291 13.32 15.70 22.19
N CYS A 292 13.22 14.39 21.98
CA CYS A 292 13.22 13.36 23.00
C CYS A 292 14.35 12.38 22.68
N GLN A 293 15.24 12.14 23.65
CA GLN A 293 16.44 11.33 23.45
C GLN A 293 16.58 10.26 24.54
N GLY A 294 16.94 9.06 24.12
CA GLY A 294 17.21 7.90 24.96
C GLY A 294 15.97 7.35 25.63
N ILE A 295 15.31 6.38 25.00
CA ILE A 295 14.20 5.65 25.62
C ILE A 295 14.68 4.88 26.85
N VAL A 296 13.97 5.01 27.96
CA VAL A 296 14.20 4.26 29.20
C VAL A 296 13.45 2.93 29.14
N ASP A 297 14.03 1.88 29.73
CA ASP A 297 13.39 0.56 29.80
C ASP A 297 12.11 0.58 30.64
N VAL A 298 11.01 0.10 30.05
CA VAL A 298 9.65 0.08 30.63
C VAL A 298 9.35 -1.25 31.37
N CYS A 299 10.30 -2.19 31.37
CA CYS A 299 10.12 -3.58 31.83
C CYS A 299 10.39 -3.81 33.33
N THR A 300 10.09 -2.83 34.19
CA THR A 300 10.27 -2.96 35.66
C THR A 300 9.18 -3.80 36.34
N ASP A 301 7.99 -3.87 35.76
CA ASP A 301 6.86 -4.64 36.30
C ASP A 301 6.91 -6.11 35.85
N PRO A 302 6.56 -7.08 36.71
CA PRO A 302 6.59 -8.50 36.37
C PRO A 302 5.56 -8.85 35.29
N CYS A 303 6.01 -9.63 34.29
CA CYS A 303 5.15 -10.30 33.31
C CYS A 303 4.59 -11.62 33.88
N PRO A 304 3.49 -12.17 33.33
CA PRO A 304 2.95 -13.46 33.76
C PRO A 304 3.94 -14.61 33.58
N GLU A 305 3.74 -15.71 34.30
CA GLU A 305 4.58 -16.91 34.18
C GLU A 305 4.73 -17.36 32.73
N ASN A 306 5.93 -17.83 32.38
CA ASN A 306 6.28 -18.27 31.04
C ASN A 306 6.24 -17.17 29.95
N SER A 307 6.42 -15.91 30.34
CA SER A 307 6.55 -14.79 29.41
C SER A 307 7.72 -13.87 29.74
N GLU A 308 8.28 -13.25 28.71
CA GLU A 308 9.40 -12.32 28.77
C GLU A 308 8.90 -10.91 28.40
N CYS A 309 9.36 -9.89 29.13
CA CYS A 309 9.00 -8.51 28.84
C CYS A 309 9.84 -7.97 27.68
N HIS A 310 9.15 -7.49 26.64
CA HIS A 310 9.75 -6.79 25.53
C HIS A 310 9.25 -5.34 25.45
N ARG A 311 10.13 -4.45 25.02
CA ARG A 311 9.76 -3.07 24.67
C ARG A 311 8.93 -3.07 23.39
N ASP A 312 7.88 -2.27 23.35
CA ASP A 312 6.99 -2.14 22.19
C ASP A 312 6.79 -0.68 21.75
N GLY A 313 7.69 0.21 22.17
CA GLY A 313 7.66 1.64 21.86
C GLY A 313 7.83 2.52 23.10
N PRO A 314 7.76 3.85 22.95
CA PRO A 314 7.94 4.80 24.05
C PRO A 314 6.79 4.69 25.06
N GLY A 315 7.10 4.22 26.28
CA GLY A 315 6.09 3.99 27.32
C GLY A 315 5.19 2.77 27.09
N LEU A 316 5.50 1.92 26.09
CA LEU A 316 4.76 0.70 25.77
C LEU A 316 5.61 -0.54 26.06
N ARG A 317 4.97 -1.56 26.64
CA ARG A 317 5.56 -2.86 26.92
C ARG A 317 4.65 -3.98 26.44
N LEU A 318 5.25 -5.08 26.01
CA LEU A 318 4.58 -6.28 25.55
C LEU A 318 5.20 -7.50 26.23
N CYS A 319 4.39 -8.33 26.90
CA CYS A 319 4.86 -9.62 27.41
C CYS A 319 4.68 -10.67 26.31
N LEU A 320 5.78 -11.21 25.80
CA LEU A 320 5.78 -12.27 24.81
C LEU A 320 5.99 -13.63 25.49
N CYS A 321 5.29 -14.66 25.01
CA CYS A 321 5.48 -16.01 25.56
C CYS A 321 6.88 -16.53 25.23
N MET A 322 7.48 -17.24 26.20
CA MET A 322 8.73 -17.95 25.97
C MET A 322 8.57 -19.01 24.86
N PRO A 323 9.65 -19.37 24.15
CA PRO A 323 9.60 -20.37 23.10
C PRO A 323 8.98 -21.69 23.58
N GLY A 324 7.90 -22.13 22.92
CA GLY A 324 7.17 -23.35 23.29
C GLY A 324 5.83 -23.10 23.97
N PHE A 325 5.61 -21.90 24.51
CA PHE A 325 4.35 -21.50 25.16
C PHE A 325 3.49 -20.63 24.24
N HIS A 326 2.17 -20.81 24.28
CA HIS A 326 1.23 -20.05 23.45
C HIS A 326 -0.13 -19.85 24.14
N GLY A 327 -0.92 -18.91 23.61
CA GLY A 327 -2.26 -18.58 24.10
C GLY A 327 -2.29 -17.43 25.11
N TYR A 328 -3.50 -17.07 25.54
CA TYR A 328 -3.71 -16.04 26.56
C TYR A 328 -3.03 -16.49 27.88
N LYS A 329 -2.12 -15.65 28.41
CA LYS A 329 -1.25 -15.95 29.57
C LYS A 329 -0.18 -17.03 29.37
N CYS A 330 0.13 -17.43 28.13
CA CYS A 330 1.26 -18.34 27.85
C CYS A 330 1.19 -19.70 28.59
N LEU A 331 -0.02 -20.23 28.79
CA LEU A 331 -0.23 -21.45 29.59
C LEU A 331 -0.17 -22.77 28.79
N LYS A 332 -0.18 -22.72 27.45
CA LYS A 332 -0.21 -23.94 26.62
C LYS A 332 1.16 -24.23 26.03
N GLU A 333 1.65 -25.44 26.26
CA GLU A 333 2.87 -25.96 25.63
C GLU A 333 2.56 -26.62 24.28
N GLY A 334 3.42 -26.40 23.27
CA GLY A 334 3.37 -27.12 21.99
C GLY A 334 3.23 -26.24 20.75
N LYS A 335 3.02 -26.89 19.58
CA LYS A 335 2.87 -26.23 18.28
C LYS A 335 1.39 -26.09 17.92
N PHE A 336 0.93 -24.87 17.67
CA PHE A 336 -0.42 -24.64 17.13
C PHE A 336 -0.55 -25.31 15.76
N LYS A 337 -1.41 -26.32 15.63
CA LYS A 337 -1.65 -27.07 14.37
C LYS A 337 -2.51 -26.24 13.40
N LEU A 338 -1.97 -25.11 12.95
CA LEU A 338 -2.56 -24.22 11.94
C LEU A 338 -3.17 -24.96 10.73
N PRO A 339 -2.53 -25.98 10.13
CA PRO A 339 -3.13 -26.70 8.99
C PRO A 339 -4.41 -27.48 9.34
N ALA A 340 -4.52 -28.03 10.55
CA ALA A 340 -5.73 -28.75 10.98
C ALA A 340 -6.91 -27.79 11.19
N TYR A 341 -6.63 -26.61 11.76
CA TYR A 341 -7.63 -25.57 11.94
C TYR A 341 -8.12 -25.01 10.59
N LEU A 342 -7.21 -24.65 9.68
CA LEU A 342 -7.56 -24.16 8.33
C LEU A 342 -8.32 -25.21 7.52
N GLY A 343 -7.95 -26.50 7.62
CA GLY A 343 -8.65 -27.59 6.96
C GLY A 343 -10.10 -27.73 7.44
N SER A 344 -10.35 -27.61 8.74
CA SER A 344 -11.72 -27.67 9.30
C SER A 344 -12.60 -26.51 8.81
N LEU A 345 -12.02 -25.31 8.69
CA LEU A 345 -12.70 -24.10 8.25
C LEU A 345 -13.04 -24.17 6.75
N LEU A 346 -12.08 -24.61 5.92
CA LEU A 346 -12.29 -24.83 4.49
C LEU A 346 -13.36 -25.89 4.22
N SER A 347 -13.36 -26.99 4.97
CA SER A 347 -14.38 -28.04 4.83
C SER A 347 -15.79 -27.50 5.11
N ALA A 348 -15.95 -26.68 6.14
CA ALA A 348 -17.24 -26.08 6.48
C ALA A 348 -17.72 -25.09 5.40
N ILE A 349 -16.81 -24.29 4.83
CA ILE A 349 -17.13 -23.34 3.74
C ILE A 349 -17.56 -24.07 2.47
N VAL A 350 -16.85 -25.13 2.08
CA VAL A 350 -17.18 -25.93 0.89
C VAL A 350 -18.54 -26.63 1.08
N ALA A 351 -18.79 -27.22 2.26
CA ALA A 351 -20.05 -27.89 2.55
C ALA A 351 -21.24 -26.91 2.50
N THR A 352 -21.11 -25.75 3.12
CA THR A 352 -22.17 -24.72 3.15
C THR A 352 -22.44 -24.15 1.76
N SER A 353 -21.39 -23.91 0.97
CA SER A 353 -21.51 -23.45 -0.42
C SER A 353 -22.15 -24.51 -1.33
N GLY A 354 -21.84 -25.79 -1.13
CA GLY A 354 -22.48 -26.91 -1.85
C GLY A 354 -23.97 -27.04 -1.53
N ILE A 355 -24.35 -26.93 -0.25
CA ILE A 355 -25.76 -26.96 0.19
C ILE A 355 -26.53 -25.78 -0.40
N LEU A 356 -25.96 -24.57 -0.36
CA LEU A 356 -26.57 -23.36 -0.95
C LEU A 356 -26.75 -23.50 -2.46
N TRP A 357 -25.74 -23.99 -3.17
CA TRP A 357 -25.82 -24.23 -4.60
C TRP A 357 -26.93 -25.23 -4.96
N PHE A 358 -27.03 -26.33 -4.22
CA PHE A 358 -28.03 -27.37 -4.48
C PHE A 358 -29.46 -26.92 -4.16
N THR A 359 -29.64 -26.16 -3.08
CA THR A 359 -30.95 -25.64 -2.66
C THR A 359 -31.45 -24.51 -3.55
N GLN A 360 -30.56 -23.65 -4.06
CA GLN A 360 -30.93 -22.58 -5.00
C GLN A 360 -31.20 -23.12 -6.42
N ARG A 361 -30.46 -24.13 -6.88
CA ARG A 361 -30.67 -24.73 -8.22
C ARG A 361 -32.05 -25.39 -8.37
N ARG A 362 -32.61 -25.96 -7.29
CA ARG A 362 -33.95 -26.57 -7.30
C ARG A 362 -35.10 -25.55 -7.42
N LYS A 363 -34.89 -24.27 -7.09
CA LYS A 363 -35.93 -23.24 -7.20
C LYS A 363 -36.05 -22.63 -8.60
N ILE A 364 -35.08 -22.85 -9.48
CA ILE A 364 -35.06 -22.26 -10.84
C ILE A 364 -35.77 -23.17 -11.87
N ILE A 365 -35.89 -24.48 -11.63
CA ILE A 365 -36.43 -25.46 -12.61
C ILE A 365 -37.96 -25.68 -12.48
N LYS A 366 -38.70 -24.80 -11.78
CA LYS A 366 -40.18 -24.91 -11.62
C LYS A 366 -40.93 -23.62 -11.99
N ARG A 367 -40.54 -22.96 -13.07
CA ARG A 367 -41.32 -21.88 -13.69
C ARG A 367 -41.30 -22.07 -15.20
N ASP A 368 -42.12 -23.00 -15.66
CA ASP A 368 -42.75 -23.02 -16.98
C ASP A 368 -44.22 -23.40 -16.76
#